data_AF-A0A957K0S9-F1
#
_entry.id   AF-A0A957K0S9-F1
#
_cell.length_a   1.000
_cell.length_b   1.000
_cell.length_c   1.000
_cell.angle_alpha   90.00
_cell.angle_beta   90.00
_cell.angle_gamma   90.00
#
_symmetry.space_group_name_H-M   'P 1'
#
loop_
_entity.id
_entity.type
_entity.pdbx_description
1 polymer ?
#
loop_
_entity_poly.entity_id
_entity_poly.type
_entity_poly.pdbx_seq_one_letter_code
_entity_poly.pdbx_strand_id
1 'polypeptide(L)' 'MRFVDLIEKKRDGHSLATDEINWFIESVTAGTAPDYQVSALLMAIVIRGMSRRETVDLTLAMA' A
#
# COMPACT_ATOMS: atom_id res chain seq x y z
N MET A 1 0.18 -11.21 7.06
CA MET A 1 -0.65 -10.60 6.00
C MET A 1 0.03 -10.87 4.66
N ARG A 2 -0.72 -11.17 3.58
CA ARG A 2 -0.11 -11.34 2.25
C ARG A 2 -0.21 -10.02 1.49
N PHE A 3 0.74 -9.75 0.61
CA PHE A 3 0.73 -8.53 -0.19
C PHE A 3 -0.52 -8.42 -1.09
N VAL A 4 -1.00 -9.56 -1.59
CA VAL A 4 -2.24 -9.65 -2.39
C VAL A 4 -3.46 -9.13 -1.63
N ASP A 5 -3.51 -9.34 -0.31
CA ASP A 5 -4.65 -8.90 0.51
C ASP A 5 -4.76 -7.35 0.52
N LEU A 6 -3.63 -6.62 0.50
CA LEU A 6 -3.62 -5.16 0.37
C LEU A 6 -4.11 -4.70 -1.00
N ILE A 7 -3.68 -5.39 -2.06
CA ILE A 7 -4.08 -5.06 -3.43
C ILE A 7 -5.59 -5.22 -3.58
N GLU A 8 -6.15 -6.35 -3.13
CA GLU A 8 -7.60 -6.60 -3.16
C GLU A 8 -8.36 -5.53 -2.38
N LYS A 9 -7.93 -5.27 -1.13
CA LYS A 9 -8.53 -4.26 -0.27
C LYS A 9 -8.56 -2.88 -0.93
N LYS A 10 -7.43 -2.45 -1.51
CA LYS A 10 -7.36 -1.13 -2.15
C LYS A 10 -8.13 -1.09 -3.45
N ARG A 11 -8.06 -2.12 -4.29
CA ARG A 11 -8.82 -2.28 -5.54
C ARG A 11 -10.32 -2.14 -5.30
N ASP A 12 -10.82 -2.72 -4.21
CA ASP A 12 -12.23 -2.73 -3.85
C ASP A 12 -12.67 -1.40 -3.19
N GLY A 13 -11.74 -0.46 -3.02
CA GLY A 13 -12.00 0.91 -2.56
C GLY A 13 -11.94 1.09 -1.05
N HIS A 14 -11.45 0.09 -0.30
CA HIS A 14 -11.27 0.19 1.14
C HIS A 14 -9.98 0.94 1.48
N SER A 15 -10.00 1.65 2.62
CA SER A 15 -8.80 2.32 3.14
C SER A 15 -7.83 1.34 3.79
N LEU A 16 -6.54 1.60 3.60
CA LEU A 16 -5.47 0.87 4.27
C LEU A 16 -5.27 1.39 5.69
N ALA A 17 -5.07 0.50 6.66
CA ALA A 17 -4.68 0.85 8.03
C ALA A 17 -3.22 1.31 8.06
N THR A 18 -2.83 2.06 9.10
CA THR A 18 -1.46 2.55 9.25
C THR A 18 -0.43 1.41 9.26
N ASP A 19 -0.70 0.33 9.99
CA ASP A 19 0.16 -0.85 10.04
C ASP A 19 0.31 -1.54 8.68
N GLU A 20 -0.76 -1.52 7.87
CA GLU A 20 -0.74 -2.08 6.51
C GLU A 20 0.15 -1.25 5.57
N ILE A 21 0.13 0.08 5.72
CA ILE A 21 0.98 1.00 4.97
C ILE A 21 2.44 0.86 5.39
N ASN A 22 2.72 0.77 6.70
CA ASN A 22 4.06 0.54 7.21
C ASN A 22 4.63 -0.78 6.67
N TRP A 23 3.84 -1.85 6.75
CA TRP A 23 4.25 -3.16 6.22
C TRP A 23 4.48 -3.14 4.71
N PHE A 24 3.66 -2.39 3.95
CA PHE A 24 3.88 -2.20 2.52
C PHE A 24 5.25 -1.56 2.25
N ILE A 25 5.58 -0.45 2.92
CA ILE A 25 6.86 0.25 2.72
C ILE A 25 8.05 -0.58 3.18
N GLU A 26 7.93 -1.27 4.32
CA GLU A 26 8.96 -2.20 4.80
C GLU A 26 9.20 -3.32 3.77
N SER A 27 8.14 -3.89 3.20
CA SER A 27 8.26 -4.98 2.22
C SER A 27 8.95 -4.53 0.93
N VAL A 28 8.69 -3.28 0.49
CA VAL A 28 9.33 -2.67 -0.68
C VAL A 28 10.81 -2.39 -0.40
N THR A 29 11.13 -1.76 0.73
CA THR A 29 12.50 -1.39 1.07
C THR A 29 13.37 -2.60 1.39
N ALA A 30 12.80 -3.65 1.97
CA ALA A 30 13.47 -4.93 2.19
C ALA A 30 13.61 -5.78 0.91
N GLY A 31 13.01 -5.38 -0.22
CA GLY A 31 13.04 -6.14 -1.47
C GLY A 31 12.30 -7.48 -1.42
N THR A 32 11.38 -7.64 -0.46
CA THR A 32 10.59 -8.88 -0.29
C THR A 32 9.29 -8.87 -1.08
N ALA A 33 8.79 -7.69 -1.42
CA ALA A 33 7.65 -7.51 -2.33
C ALA A 33 8.12 -7.55 -3.79
N PRO A 34 7.64 -8.48 -4.62
CA PRO A 34 7.93 -8.46 -6.05
C PRO A 34 7.39 -7.20 -6.74
N ASP A 35 8.17 -6.64 -7.68
CA ASP A 35 7.85 -5.39 -8.38
C ASP A 35 6.46 -5.37 -9.03
N TYR A 36 5.99 -6.51 -9.54
CA TYR A 36 4.67 -6.62 -10.15
C TYR A 36 3.53 -6.45 -9.13
N GLN A 37 3.72 -6.86 -7.87
CA GLN A 37 2.73 -6.67 -6.81
C GLN A 37 2.70 -5.20 -6.38
N VAL A 38 3.87 -4.59 -6.23
CA VAL A 38 4.01 -3.16 -5.94
C VAL A 38 3.31 -2.33 -7.03
N SER A 39 3.57 -2.63 -8.30
CA SER A 39 2.95 -1.96 -9.44
C SER A 39 1.43 -2.09 -9.43
N ALA A 40 0.90 -3.28 -9.10
CA ALA A 40 -0.53 -3.52 -9.00
C ALA A 40 -1.20 -2.72 -7.88
N LEU A 41 -0.55 -2.64 -6.70
CA LEU A 41 -1.04 -1.82 -5.59
C LEU A 41 -1.04 -0.32 -5.95
N LEU A 42 0.04 0.15 -6.57
CA LEU A 42 0.15 1.54 -7.05
C LEU A 42 -0.96 1.87 -8.05
N MET A 43 -1.26 0.97 -8.99
CA MET A 43 -2.36 1.18 -9.93
C MET A 43 -3.73 1.23 -9.22
N ALA A 44 -3.95 0.39 -8.22
CA ALA A 44 -5.16 0.45 -7.39
C ALA A 44 -5.28 1.79 -6.66
N ILE A 45 -4.17 2.32 -6.13
CA ILE A 45 -4.11 3.65 -5.50
C ILE A 45 -4.40 4.77 -6.51
N VAL A 46 -3.88 4.70 -7.74
CA VAL A 46 -4.17 5.69 -8.80
C VAL A 46 -5.67 5.75 -9.10
N ILE A 47 -6.34 4.60 -9.19
CA ILE A 47 -7.77 4.52 -9.54
C ILE A 47 -8.67 4.93 -8.36
N ARG A 48 -8.32 4.53 -7.13
CA ARG A 48 -9.17 4.71 -5.94
C ARG A 48 -8.81 5.93 -5.09
N GLY A 49 -7.63 6.49 -5.29
CA GLY A 49 -7.06 7.53 -4.45
C GLY A 49 -6.71 7.04 -3.05
N MET A 50 -6.25 7.96 -2.20
CA MET A 50 -6.00 7.75 -0.78
C MET A 50 -6.70 8.83 0.02
N SER A 51 -7.19 8.47 1.20
CA SER A 51 -7.66 9.45 2.17
C SER A 51 -6.47 10.27 2.71
N ARG A 52 -6.76 11.45 3.29
CA ARG A 52 -5.74 12.30 3.90
C ARG A 52 -4.89 11.57 4.95
N ARG A 53 -5.50 10.69 5.75
CA ARG A 53 -4.78 9.86 6.72
C ARG A 53 -3.81 8.92 6.01
N GLU A 54 -4.29 8.17 5.02
CA GLU A 54 -3.46 7.24 4.25
C GLU A 54 -2.26 7.96 3.59
N THR A 55 -2.46 9.16 3.03
CA THR A 55 -1.35 9.95 2.44
C THR A 55 -0.32 10.38 3.49
N VAL A 56 -0.76 10.79 4.68
CA VAL A 56 0.15 11.15 5.79
C VAL A 56 0.90 9.92 6.27
N ASP A 57 0.20 8.81 6.52
CA ASP A 57 0.78 7.55 6.96
C ASP A 57 1.83 7.05 5.95
N LEU A 58 1.53 7.13 4.64
CA LEU A 58 2.47 6.77 3.58
C LEU A 58 3.72 7.66 3.60
N THR A 59 3.53 8.96 3.79
CA THR A 59 4.64 9.91 3.87
C THR A 59 5.54 9.64 5.09
N LEU A 60 4.93 9.36 6.24
CA LEU A 60 5.66 9.03 7.48
C LEU A 60 6.37 7.68 7.39
N ALA A 61 5.78 6.69 6.73
CA ALA A 61 6.39 5.38 6.53
C ALA A 61 7.62 5.42 5.62
N MET A 62 7.72 6.41 4.73
CA MET A 62 8.85 6.60 3.82
C MET A 62 9.98 7.48 4.38
N ALA A 63 9.73 8.19 5.49
CA ALA A 63 10.69 9.12 6.11
C ALA A 63 11.75 8.38 6.95
#